data_AF-A0A941NFS4-F1
#
_entry.id   AF-A0A941NFS4-F1
#
_cell.length_a   1.000
_cell.length_b   1.000
_cell.length_c   1.000
_cell.angle_alpha   90.00
_cell.angle_beta   90.00
_cell.angle_gamma   90.00
#
_symmetry.space_group_name_H-M   'P 1'
#
loop_
_entity.id
_entity.type
_entity.pdbx_description
1 polymer ?
#
loop_
_entity_poly.entity_id
_entity_poly.type
_entity_poly.pdbx_seq_one_letter_code
_entity_poly.pdbx_strand_id
1 'polypeptide(L)'
;MRRWLAALAVLAAGLSVASPAEAALKLCNRTSYILYAATSSVAGNGSSTQGWTRIAPGDCQIARPEKLSSQSYLVYARSALAHSGPERAWGGDFPLCVKDANFTLKRRGATANCTGDVFAVPFATIETHNRPDWTMTFDDRPPFGALEAAQLAGVKRLLKDNGYKIAAIDAKPDKPTGAALADFRKKMKFAERAGNAELFAALEAEAAKRGTPQGYTVCNDDGADVMAAVAEPAGADFVTRGWWHIAGHACARMITAPLKSAAVWLLAQKPGGAVMVSGADQFCVTSEEFEIKGRKDCAQRGYTEAGFARTPTRGKSGLVIHINESGLVTP
;
A
#
# COMPACT_ATOMS: atom_id res chain seq x y z
N MET A 1 -65.84 2.24 49.05
CA MET A 1 -64.81 1.49 49.81
C MET A 1 -63.68 1.11 48.87
N ARG A 2 -62.45 1.55 49.16
CA ARG A 2 -61.17 1.24 48.47
C ARG A 2 -60.91 -0.27 48.37
N ARG A 3 -60.34 -0.75 47.23
CA ARG A 3 -59.21 -1.71 47.04
C ARG A 3 -58.79 -1.64 45.54
N TRP A 4 -57.70 -1.03 45.06
CA TRP A 4 -56.25 -1.37 45.07
C TRP A 4 -55.92 -2.84 44.73
N LEU A 5 -55.28 -3.07 43.57
CA LEU A 5 -54.39 -4.18 43.15
C LEU A 5 -53.73 -3.75 41.81
N ALA A 6 -52.56 -3.09 41.85
CA ALA A 6 -51.22 -3.67 41.69
C ALA A 6 -50.86 -4.06 40.22
N ALA A 7 -50.22 -3.12 39.51
CA ALA A 7 -49.62 -3.37 38.20
C ALA A 7 -48.23 -4.03 38.38
N LEU A 8 -48.06 -5.23 37.83
CA LEU A 8 -46.77 -5.91 37.72
C LEU A 8 -45.95 -5.28 36.60
N ALA A 9 -44.92 -4.52 36.97
CA ALA A 9 -43.86 -4.11 36.04
C ALA A 9 -42.90 -5.30 35.84
N VAL A 10 -42.96 -5.92 34.66
CA VAL A 10 -41.96 -6.91 34.24
C VAL A 10 -40.70 -6.15 33.81
N LEU A 11 -39.70 -6.08 34.70
CA LEU A 11 -38.33 -5.70 34.32
C LEU A 11 -37.72 -6.83 33.51
N ALA A 12 -37.73 -6.70 32.18
CA ALA A 12 -36.90 -7.52 31.30
C ALA A 12 -35.45 -7.00 31.39
N ALA A 13 -34.66 -7.60 32.28
CA ALA A 13 -33.21 -7.40 32.31
C ALA A 13 -32.60 -8.04 31.05
N GLY A 14 -32.26 -7.21 30.05
CA GLY A 14 -31.54 -7.65 28.86
C GLY A 14 -30.15 -8.13 29.22
N LEU A 15 -29.91 -9.44 29.16
CA LEU A 15 -28.59 -10.04 29.22
C LEU A 15 -27.77 -9.59 28.01
N SER A 16 -26.95 -8.56 28.20
CA SER A 16 -25.91 -8.19 27.23
C SER A 16 -24.83 -9.26 27.31
N VAL A 17 -24.79 -10.15 26.31
CA VAL A 17 -23.65 -11.06 26.12
C VAL A 17 -22.45 -10.19 25.71
N ALA A 18 -21.62 -9.82 26.68
CA ALA A 18 -20.34 -9.21 26.40
C ALA A 18 -19.47 -10.27 25.72
N SER A 19 -19.26 -10.14 24.41
CA SER A 19 -18.25 -10.95 23.72
C SER A 19 -16.91 -10.75 24.43
N PRO A 20 -16.15 -11.82 24.71
CA PRO A 20 -14.84 -11.68 25.33
C PRO A 20 -14.01 -10.70 24.50
N ALA A 21 -13.38 -9.73 25.17
CA ALA A 21 -12.44 -8.85 24.53
C ALA A 21 -11.27 -9.71 24.02
N GLU A 22 -11.28 -10.01 22.71
CA GLU A 22 -10.17 -10.71 22.07
C GLU A 22 -8.91 -9.86 22.23
N ALA A 23 -7.93 -10.44 22.91
CA ALA A 23 -6.63 -9.83 23.07
C ALA A 23 -5.88 -9.97 21.73
N ALA A 24 -5.91 -8.92 20.90
CA ALA A 24 -5.49 -8.97 19.50
C ALA A 24 -4.70 -7.73 19.10
N LEU A 25 -3.90 -7.83 18.03
CA LEU A 25 -3.35 -6.67 17.33
C LEU A 25 -4.34 -6.23 16.24
N LYS A 26 -4.89 -5.03 16.42
CA LYS A 26 -5.77 -4.37 15.45
C LYS A 26 -5.01 -3.26 14.72
N LEU A 27 -5.20 -3.19 13.41
CA LEU A 27 -4.66 -2.16 12.56
C LEU A 27 -5.81 -1.34 11.96
N CYS A 28 -5.82 -0.04 12.24
CA CYS A 28 -6.78 0.92 11.72
C CYS A 28 -6.16 1.73 10.58
N ASN A 29 -6.97 2.11 9.60
CA ASN A 29 -6.53 2.86 8.45
C ASN A 29 -7.18 4.25 8.41
N ARG A 30 -6.44 5.25 8.89
CA ARG A 30 -6.78 6.68 8.78
C ARG A 30 -6.02 7.34 7.63
N THR A 31 -5.91 6.61 6.52
CA THR A 31 -5.37 7.10 5.24
C THR A 31 -6.48 7.10 4.18
N SER A 32 -6.25 7.82 3.09
CA SER A 32 -7.14 7.79 1.92
C SER A 32 -6.89 6.59 0.99
N TYR A 33 -6.01 5.64 1.33
CA TYR A 33 -5.63 4.49 0.51
C TYR A 33 -6.14 3.19 1.13
N ILE A 34 -6.51 2.20 0.32
CA ILE A 34 -6.59 0.81 0.77
C ILE A 34 -5.16 0.35 1.06
N LEU A 35 -4.95 -0.25 2.22
CA LEU A 35 -3.65 -0.75 2.64
C LEU A 35 -3.62 -2.28 2.67
N TYR A 36 -2.47 -2.84 2.33
CA TYR A 36 -2.12 -4.22 2.58
C TYR A 36 -0.99 -4.22 3.60
N ALA A 37 -1.25 -4.74 4.80
CA ALA A 37 -0.31 -4.75 5.92
C ALA A 37 0.21 -6.16 6.23
N ALA A 38 1.49 -6.27 6.55
CA ALA A 38 2.12 -7.46 7.10
C ALA A 38 2.56 -7.17 8.54
N THR A 39 2.50 -8.17 9.41
CA THR A 39 2.95 -8.06 10.80
C THR A 39 3.90 -9.19 11.16
N SER A 40 4.94 -8.89 11.93
CA SER A 40 5.86 -9.88 12.47
C SER A 40 5.81 -9.91 13.99
N SER A 41 5.80 -11.11 14.57
CA SER A 41 6.11 -11.31 15.98
C SER A 41 7.53 -11.83 16.12
N VAL A 42 8.30 -11.25 17.03
CA VAL A 42 9.70 -11.62 17.29
C VAL A 42 9.82 -12.15 18.71
N ALA A 43 10.34 -13.36 18.85
CA ALA A 43 10.56 -14.01 20.13
C ALA A 43 11.87 -14.80 20.11
N GLY A 44 12.78 -14.46 21.03
CA GLY A 44 14.09 -15.09 21.11
C GLY A 44 14.87 -14.87 19.82
N ASN A 45 15.29 -15.97 19.16
CA ASN A 45 16.00 -15.91 17.88
C ASN A 45 15.09 -16.23 16.69
N GLY A 46 13.78 -16.05 16.79
CA GLY A 46 12.82 -16.38 15.73
C GLY A 46 11.87 -15.23 15.42
N SER A 47 11.43 -15.16 14.17
CA SER A 47 10.35 -14.28 13.71
C SER A 47 9.22 -15.08 13.06
N SER A 48 7.99 -14.65 13.27
CA SER A 48 6.81 -15.16 12.58
C SER A 48 6.11 -14.00 11.88
N THR A 49 6.27 -13.88 10.56
CA THR A 49 5.67 -12.81 9.75
C THR A 49 4.45 -13.32 9.00
N GLN A 50 3.37 -12.55 8.97
CA GLN A 50 2.16 -12.89 8.22
C GLN A 50 1.57 -11.66 7.52
N GLY A 51 0.90 -11.89 6.40
CA GLY A 51 0.27 -10.85 5.59
C GLY A 51 -0.50 -11.48 4.42
N TRP A 52 -1.17 -10.73 3.56
CA TRP A 52 -1.45 -9.32 3.72
C TRP A 52 -2.83 -9.13 4.35
N THR A 53 -2.90 -8.38 5.44
CA THR A 53 -4.17 -7.89 6.01
C THR A 53 -4.61 -6.67 5.19
N ARG A 54 -5.72 -6.81 4.45
CA ARG A 54 -6.31 -5.71 3.68
C ARG A 54 -7.15 -4.81 4.59
N ILE A 55 -6.90 -3.50 4.58
CA ILE A 55 -7.56 -2.52 5.45
C ILE A 55 -8.08 -1.36 4.58
N ALA A 56 -9.39 -1.20 4.45
CA ALA A 56 -9.95 -0.09 3.68
C ALA A 56 -9.88 1.24 4.46
N PRO A 57 -9.90 2.40 3.78
CA PRO A 57 -9.98 3.70 4.43
C PRO A 57 -11.13 3.78 5.43
N GLY A 58 -10.82 4.12 6.68
CA GLY A 58 -11.77 4.22 7.79
C GLY A 58 -12.04 2.91 8.54
N ASP A 59 -11.54 1.77 8.07
CA ASP A 59 -11.74 0.49 8.73
C ASP A 59 -10.61 0.17 9.73
N CYS A 60 -10.92 -0.73 10.67
CA CYS A 60 -9.95 -1.42 11.52
C CYS A 60 -10.06 -2.93 11.31
N GLN A 61 -8.94 -3.62 11.17
CA GLN A 61 -8.88 -5.06 10.94
C GLN A 61 -7.98 -5.74 11.97
N ILE A 62 -8.34 -6.97 12.35
CA ILE A 62 -7.49 -7.81 13.20
C ILE A 62 -6.35 -8.34 12.33
N ALA A 63 -5.13 -7.90 12.61
CA ALA A 63 -3.94 -8.37 11.91
C ALA A 63 -3.31 -9.59 12.61
N ARG A 64 -3.49 -9.68 13.94
CA ARG A 64 -3.12 -10.85 14.75
C ARG A 64 -4.22 -11.14 15.77
N PRO A 65 -4.95 -12.26 15.65
CA PRO A 65 -6.04 -12.58 16.57
C PRO A 65 -5.53 -13.07 17.93
N GLU A 66 -4.27 -13.47 18.03
CA GLU A 66 -3.69 -14.00 19.27
C GLU A 66 -3.27 -12.92 20.27
N LYS A 67 -3.25 -13.31 21.55
CA LYS A 67 -2.74 -12.48 22.66
C LYS A 67 -1.29 -12.07 22.42
N LEU A 68 -1.04 -10.77 22.54
CA LEU A 68 0.29 -10.21 22.36
C LEU A 68 1.19 -10.59 23.54
N SER A 69 2.17 -11.47 23.25
CA SER A 69 3.06 -12.09 24.25
C SER A 69 4.50 -12.24 23.77
N SER A 70 4.77 -11.93 22.49
CA SER A 70 6.12 -11.90 21.94
C SER A 70 6.90 -10.68 22.42
N GLN A 71 8.23 -10.75 22.35
CA GLN A 71 9.13 -9.67 22.81
C GLN A 71 8.95 -8.39 22.01
N SER A 72 8.66 -8.50 20.72
CA SER A 72 8.39 -7.35 19.85
C SER A 72 7.41 -7.72 18.76
N TYR A 73 6.64 -6.72 18.33
CA TYR A 73 5.77 -6.80 17.17
C TYR A 73 6.22 -5.73 16.18
N LEU A 74 6.25 -6.08 14.90
CA LEU A 74 6.60 -5.17 13.83
C LEU A 74 5.52 -5.14 12.76
N VAL A 75 5.47 -4.06 11.99
CA VAL A 75 4.49 -3.83 10.93
C VAL A 75 5.11 -3.21 9.69
N TYR A 76 4.62 -3.62 8.54
CA TYR A 76 4.84 -2.96 7.26
C TYR A 76 3.51 -2.85 6.53
N ALA A 77 3.23 -1.76 5.85
CA ALA A 77 2.04 -1.65 5.00
C ALA A 77 2.36 -0.94 3.70
N ARG A 78 1.66 -1.33 2.63
CA ARG A 78 1.72 -0.68 1.31
C ARG A 78 0.33 -0.37 0.79
N SER A 79 0.19 0.69 0.00
CA SER A 79 -1.05 1.02 -0.68
C SER A 79 -1.41 -0.03 -1.74
N ALA A 80 -2.69 -0.31 -1.93
CA ALA A 80 -3.17 -1.19 -2.98
C ALA A 80 -2.66 -0.76 -4.38
N LEU A 81 -2.22 -1.72 -5.20
CA LEU A 81 -1.80 -1.50 -6.59
C LEU A 81 -2.91 -0.92 -7.48
N ALA A 82 -4.17 -0.99 -7.03
CA ALA A 82 -5.31 -0.41 -7.70
C ALA A 82 -5.30 1.13 -7.69
N HIS A 83 -4.57 1.77 -6.77
CA HIS A 83 -4.49 3.23 -6.70
C HIS A 83 -3.62 3.82 -7.80
N SER A 84 -4.03 4.98 -8.31
CA SER A 84 -3.23 5.76 -9.26
C SER A 84 -2.12 6.53 -8.55
N GLY A 85 -0.94 6.59 -9.17
CA GLY A 85 0.24 7.28 -8.65
C GLY A 85 1.29 6.30 -8.09
N PRO A 86 2.31 6.84 -7.39
CA PRO A 86 3.32 6.00 -6.76
C PRO A 86 2.72 5.17 -5.62
N GLU A 87 3.24 3.95 -5.45
CA GLU A 87 2.96 3.15 -4.25
C GLU A 87 3.43 3.92 -3.01
N ARG A 88 2.62 3.88 -1.96
CA ARG A 88 2.96 4.43 -0.65
C ARG A 88 3.22 3.28 0.30
N ALA A 89 4.28 3.40 1.08
CA ALA A 89 4.63 2.45 2.12
C ALA A 89 4.66 3.13 3.50
N TRP A 90 4.36 2.33 4.52
CA TRP A 90 4.52 2.65 5.94
C TRP A 90 5.37 1.54 6.55
N GLY A 91 6.59 1.91 6.94
CA GLY A 91 7.63 1.00 7.39
C GLY A 91 8.61 1.71 8.32
N GLY A 92 9.68 1.00 8.66
CA GLY A 92 10.75 1.47 9.53
C GLY A 92 12.08 0.99 8.99
N ASP A 93 12.97 0.48 9.84
CA ASP A 93 14.35 0.15 9.44
C ASP A 93 14.67 -1.35 9.59
N PHE A 94 13.67 -2.19 9.89
CA PHE A 94 13.87 -3.62 10.16
C PHE A 94 13.51 -4.48 8.93
N PRO A 95 14.48 -4.91 8.12
CA PRO A 95 14.19 -5.69 6.92
C PRO A 95 13.71 -7.10 7.27
N LEU A 96 12.47 -7.43 6.90
CA LEU A 96 11.89 -8.77 7.08
C LEU A 96 11.27 -9.27 5.77
N CYS A 97 11.25 -10.59 5.61
CA CYS A 97 10.77 -11.21 4.39
C CYS A 97 9.24 -11.27 4.31
N VAL A 98 8.71 -10.94 3.13
CA VAL A 98 7.30 -11.03 2.75
C VAL A 98 7.14 -11.75 1.42
N LYS A 99 5.89 -12.05 1.03
CA LYS A 99 5.50 -12.57 -0.29
C LYS A 99 4.55 -11.60 -0.98
N ASP A 100 4.35 -11.77 -2.28
CA ASP A 100 3.33 -11.03 -3.01
C ASP A 100 1.90 -11.45 -2.62
N ALA A 101 1.64 -12.75 -2.59
CA ALA A 101 0.36 -13.31 -2.14
C ALA A 101 0.28 -13.40 -0.61
N ASN A 102 -0.91 -13.68 -0.08
CA ASN A 102 -1.09 -13.93 1.35
C ASN A 102 -0.18 -15.08 1.83
N PHE A 103 0.42 -14.89 2.99
CA PHE A 103 1.50 -15.70 3.49
C PHE A 103 1.54 -15.77 5.02
N THR A 104 2.21 -16.80 5.51
CA THR A 104 2.70 -16.90 6.88
C THR A 104 4.08 -17.55 6.82
N LEU A 105 5.07 -16.92 7.44
CA LEU A 105 6.47 -17.28 7.38
C LEU A 105 7.04 -17.34 8.79
N LYS A 106 7.62 -18.48 9.15
CA LYS A 106 8.43 -18.62 10.38
C LYS A 106 9.89 -18.73 9.97
N ARG A 107 10.73 -17.86 10.51
CA ARG A 107 12.16 -17.82 10.20
C ARG A 107 13.00 -17.78 11.47
N ARG A 108 14.20 -18.34 11.38
CA ARG A 108 15.25 -18.14 12.39
C ARG A 108 15.92 -16.79 12.12
N GLY A 109 15.98 -15.96 13.14
CA GLY A 109 16.46 -14.58 13.09
C GLY A 109 15.41 -13.60 12.59
N ALA A 110 15.72 -12.31 12.76
CA ALA A 110 15.02 -11.18 12.17
C ALA A 110 15.95 -10.51 11.14
N THR A 111 16.47 -11.31 10.21
CA THR A 111 17.47 -10.89 9.23
C THR A 111 16.89 -10.87 7.81
N ALA A 112 17.36 -9.93 6.98
CA ALA A 112 16.96 -9.72 5.59
C ALA A 112 17.33 -10.84 4.59
N ASN A 113 17.88 -11.97 5.04
CA ASN A 113 18.30 -13.04 4.15
C ASN A 113 17.06 -13.78 3.62
N CYS A 114 16.41 -13.20 2.62
CA CYS A 114 15.26 -13.69 1.91
C CYS A 114 15.72 -14.48 0.68
N THR A 115 15.23 -15.71 0.52
CA THR A 115 15.65 -16.64 -0.52
C THR A 115 14.43 -17.34 -1.09
N GLY A 116 14.38 -17.54 -2.41
CA GLY A 116 13.21 -18.12 -3.08
C GLY A 116 12.17 -17.04 -3.38
N ASP A 117 10.89 -17.37 -3.22
CA ASP A 117 9.76 -16.50 -3.57
C ASP A 117 9.43 -15.42 -2.52
N VAL A 118 10.43 -15.00 -1.74
CA VAL A 118 10.27 -14.02 -0.65
C VAL A 118 11.28 -12.90 -0.80
N PHE A 119 10.86 -11.67 -0.53
CA PHE A 119 11.69 -10.48 -0.63
C PHE A 119 11.63 -9.67 0.67
N ALA A 120 12.66 -8.86 0.93
CA ALA A 120 12.74 -8.04 2.15
C ALA A 120 11.98 -6.73 1.96
N VAL A 121 11.22 -6.31 2.99
CA VAL A 121 10.66 -4.96 3.10
C VAL A 121 10.95 -4.39 4.48
N PRO A 122 10.99 -3.06 4.64
CA PRO A 122 11.49 -2.44 5.86
C PRO A 122 10.37 -2.24 6.91
N PHE A 123 10.26 -3.13 7.89
CA PHE A 123 9.24 -3.06 8.94
C PHE A 123 9.56 -2.01 10.01
N ALA A 124 8.53 -1.42 10.61
CA ALA A 124 8.61 -0.58 11.80
C ALA A 124 8.21 -1.36 13.05
N THR A 125 8.81 -1.02 14.20
CA THR A 125 8.40 -1.56 15.50
C THR A 125 7.05 -0.98 15.92
N ILE A 126 6.18 -1.84 16.49
CA ILE A 126 4.96 -1.43 17.18
C ILE A 126 5.25 -1.36 18.68
N GLU A 127 5.08 -0.19 19.27
CA GLU A 127 5.19 0.00 20.71
C GLU A 127 3.92 -0.49 21.42
N THR A 128 3.86 -1.78 21.71
CA THR A 128 2.68 -2.37 22.40
C THR A 128 2.62 -2.05 23.89
N HIS A 129 3.67 -1.44 24.46
CA HIS A 129 3.84 -1.22 25.90
C HIS A 129 3.53 -2.47 26.76
N ASN A 130 3.92 -3.65 26.28
CA ASN A 130 3.65 -4.95 26.92
C ASN A 130 2.16 -5.25 27.18
N ARG A 131 1.26 -4.60 26.44
CA ARG A 131 -0.18 -4.86 26.53
C ARG A 131 -0.50 -6.14 25.76
N PRO A 132 -1.44 -6.96 26.27
CA PRO A 132 -1.84 -8.22 25.62
C PRO A 132 -2.67 -8.00 24.35
N ASP A 133 -3.11 -6.77 24.12
CA ASP A 133 -3.87 -6.29 22.97
C ASP A 133 -3.37 -4.89 22.62
N TRP A 134 -3.43 -4.55 21.33
CA TRP A 134 -2.97 -3.24 20.87
C TRP A 134 -3.72 -2.81 19.61
N THR A 135 -3.99 -1.51 19.49
CA THR A 135 -4.52 -0.92 18.26
C THR A 135 -3.56 0.14 17.75
N MET A 136 -3.08 -0.04 16.52
CA MET A 136 -2.28 0.95 15.81
C MET A 136 -3.09 1.55 14.67
N THR A 137 -2.85 2.82 14.35
CA THR A 137 -3.49 3.51 13.22
C THR A 137 -2.44 3.96 12.22
N PHE A 138 -2.65 3.64 10.94
CA PHE A 138 -1.90 4.24 9.84
C PHE A 138 -2.50 5.59 9.48
N ASP A 139 -1.64 6.58 9.24
CA ASP A 139 -2.03 7.95 8.99
C ASP A 139 -1.52 8.48 7.64
N ASP A 140 -2.38 9.25 6.97
CA ASP A 140 -1.93 10.14 5.90
C ASP A 140 -1.10 11.29 6.51
N ARG A 141 -0.37 12.01 5.64
CA ARG A 141 0.37 13.21 6.04
C ARG A 141 -0.18 14.42 5.26
N PRO A 142 -0.79 15.41 5.93
CA PRO A 142 -1.18 15.43 7.35
C PRO A 142 -2.29 14.39 7.69
N PRO A 143 -2.42 13.98 8.96
CA PRO A 143 -3.42 12.99 9.36
C PRO A 143 -4.84 13.55 9.28
N PHE A 144 -5.81 12.69 8.98
CA PHE A 144 -7.23 13.04 9.10
C PHE A 144 -7.66 13.08 10.57
N GLY A 145 -8.68 13.89 10.88
CA GLY A 145 -9.18 14.02 12.25
C GLY A 145 -9.89 12.77 12.79
N ALA A 146 -10.40 11.88 11.92
CA ALA A 146 -11.19 10.70 12.29
C ALA A 146 -11.14 9.62 11.20
N LEU A 147 -11.59 8.39 11.53
CA LEU A 147 -11.67 7.29 10.57
C LEU A 147 -12.71 7.54 9.49
N GLU A 148 -13.85 8.14 9.83
CA GLU A 148 -14.92 8.50 8.90
C GLU A 148 -14.45 9.56 7.89
N ALA A 149 -13.58 10.46 8.34
CA ALA A 149 -12.92 11.45 7.48
C ALA A 149 -12.00 10.77 6.46
N ALA A 150 -11.22 9.78 6.89
CA ALA A 150 -10.40 8.96 6.01
C ALA A 150 -11.25 8.10 5.04
N GLN A 151 -12.38 7.58 5.51
CA GLN A 151 -13.33 6.82 4.69
C GLN A 151 -13.86 7.65 3.51
N LEU A 152 -14.33 8.88 3.77
CA LEU A 152 -14.80 9.78 2.72
C LEU A 152 -13.67 10.13 1.73
N ALA A 153 -12.48 10.46 2.24
CA ALA A 153 -11.32 10.72 1.40
C ALA A 153 -10.93 9.49 0.56
N GLY A 154 -11.07 8.28 1.11
CA GLY A 154 -10.85 7.01 0.43
C GLY A 154 -11.83 6.76 -0.71
N VAL A 155 -13.12 7.00 -0.49
CA VAL A 155 -14.14 6.92 -1.54
C VAL A 155 -13.83 7.91 -2.67
N LYS A 156 -13.49 9.17 -2.32
CA LYS A 156 -13.07 10.18 -3.31
C LYS A 156 -11.87 9.73 -4.12
N ARG A 157 -10.85 9.18 -3.47
CA ARG A 157 -9.62 8.70 -4.13
C ARG A 157 -9.94 7.59 -5.11
N LEU A 158 -10.66 6.56 -4.67
CA LEU A 158 -10.97 5.43 -5.53
C LEU A 158 -11.94 5.78 -6.66
N LEU A 159 -12.88 6.71 -6.46
CA LEU A 159 -13.68 7.24 -7.56
C LEU A 159 -12.79 7.95 -8.58
N LYS A 160 -11.81 8.73 -8.12
CA LYS A 160 -10.81 9.36 -9.00
C LYS A 160 -9.98 8.32 -9.76
N ASP A 161 -9.53 7.26 -9.08
CA ASP A 161 -8.82 6.12 -9.69
C ASP A 161 -9.71 5.39 -10.72
N ASN A 162 -11.02 5.40 -10.49
CA ASN A 162 -12.04 4.93 -11.43
C ASN A 162 -12.40 5.92 -12.55
N GLY A 163 -11.63 7.00 -12.72
CA GLY A 163 -11.78 7.97 -13.80
C GLY A 163 -12.86 9.03 -13.59
N TYR A 164 -13.47 9.10 -12.41
CA TYR A 164 -14.41 10.17 -12.08
C TYR A 164 -13.67 11.48 -11.83
N LYS A 165 -14.30 12.60 -12.23
CA LYS A 165 -13.75 13.95 -12.00
C LYS A 165 -13.98 14.36 -10.54
N ILE A 166 -13.04 14.02 -9.67
CA ILE A 166 -13.02 14.40 -8.26
C ILE A 166 -11.98 15.49 -8.04
N ALA A 167 -12.40 16.60 -7.41
CA ALA A 167 -11.57 17.78 -7.21
C ALA A 167 -10.45 17.55 -6.18
N ALA A 168 -10.81 17.48 -4.90
CA ALA A 168 -9.87 17.31 -3.79
C ALA A 168 -10.08 15.95 -3.10
N ILE A 169 -8.98 15.32 -2.70
CA ILE A 169 -9.02 14.13 -1.85
C ILE A 169 -8.95 14.62 -0.41
N ASP A 170 -10.09 15.07 0.10
CA ASP A 170 -10.25 15.61 1.45
C ASP A 170 -11.45 14.97 2.16
N ALA A 171 -11.62 15.32 3.42
CA ALA A 171 -12.70 14.83 4.27
C ALA A 171 -13.99 15.67 4.20
N LYS A 172 -14.22 16.43 3.11
CA LYS A 172 -15.37 17.33 2.99
C LYS A 172 -16.40 16.75 2.01
N PRO A 173 -17.67 16.57 2.36
CA PRO A 173 -18.66 16.10 1.40
C PRO A 173 -18.89 17.14 0.31
N ASP A 174 -19.05 16.69 -0.94
CA ASP A 174 -19.37 17.55 -2.07
C ASP A 174 -20.34 16.87 -3.06
N LYS A 175 -21.11 17.68 -3.78
CA LYS A 175 -22.13 17.19 -4.74
C LYS A 175 -21.52 16.32 -5.86
N PRO A 176 -20.37 16.69 -6.48
CA PRO A 176 -19.72 15.86 -7.50
C PRO A 176 -19.39 14.45 -7.00
N THR A 177 -18.85 14.32 -5.79
CA THR A 177 -18.52 13.03 -5.17
C THR A 177 -19.78 12.20 -4.94
N GLY A 178 -20.85 12.81 -4.43
CA GLY A 178 -22.13 12.12 -4.25
C GLY A 178 -22.71 11.60 -5.56
N ALA A 179 -22.67 12.40 -6.63
CA ALA A 179 -23.12 12.00 -7.96
C ALA A 179 -22.26 10.88 -8.56
N ALA A 180 -20.94 10.97 -8.42
CA ALA A 180 -20.00 9.93 -8.87
C ALA A 180 -20.23 8.60 -8.14
N LEU A 181 -20.43 8.64 -6.81
CA LEU A 181 -20.73 7.45 -6.03
C LEU A 181 -22.06 6.81 -6.44
N ALA A 182 -23.11 7.60 -6.66
CA ALA A 182 -24.40 7.10 -7.10
C ALA A 182 -24.31 6.43 -8.49
N ASP A 183 -23.61 7.06 -9.42
CA ASP A 183 -23.37 6.49 -10.76
C ASP A 183 -22.54 5.19 -10.68
N PHE A 184 -21.48 5.16 -9.87
CA PHE A 184 -20.68 3.96 -9.66
C PHE A 184 -21.52 2.80 -9.11
N ARG A 185 -22.30 3.05 -8.05
CA ARG A 185 -23.19 2.04 -7.45
C ARG A 185 -24.21 1.51 -8.46
N LYS A 186 -24.77 2.39 -9.29
CA LYS A 186 -25.70 2.00 -10.37
C LYS A 186 -25.02 1.12 -11.42
N LYS A 187 -23.84 1.50 -11.90
CA LYS A 187 -23.07 0.74 -12.90
C LYS A 187 -22.68 -0.64 -12.40
N MET A 188 -22.25 -0.72 -11.15
CA MET A 188 -21.87 -1.96 -10.49
C MET A 188 -23.05 -2.76 -9.93
N LYS A 189 -24.29 -2.29 -10.14
CA LYS A 189 -25.54 -2.95 -9.71
C LYS A 189 -25.55 -3.31 -8.22
N PHE A 190 -25.13 -2.37 -7.38
CA PHE A 190 -25.10 -2.55 -5.92
C PHE A 190 -26.50 -2.82 -5.37
N ALA A 191 -26.60 -3.76 -4.42
CA ALA A 191 -27.80 -3.92 -3.61
C ALA A 191 -28.04 -2.70 -2.72
N GLU A 192 -29.30 -2.41 -2.38
CA GLU A 192 -29.64 -1.26 -1.53
C GLU A 192 -28.95 -1.32 -0.16
N ARG A 193 -28.83 -2.52 0.41
CA ARG A 193 -28.17 -2.78 1.70
C ARG A 193 -26.65 -2.96 1.64
N ALA A 194 -26.03 -2.81 0.47
CA ALA A 194 -24.60 -3.03 0.34
C ALA A 194 -23.80 -1.92 1.06
N GLY A 195 -22.96 -2.34 2.01
CA GLY A 195 -22.19 -1.51 2.90
C GLY A 195 -20.81 -1.12 2.35
N ASN A 196 -19.98 -0.55 3.23
CA ASN A 196 -18.69 0.01 2.85
C ASN A 196 -17.68 -1.06 2.41
N ALA A 197 -17.68 -2.24 3.02
CA ALA A 197 -16.78 -3.33 2.63
C ALA A 197 -16.98 -3.73 1.15
N GLU A 198 -18.24 -3.91 0.74
CA GLU A 198 -18.60 -4.22 -0.65
C GLU A 198 -18.26 -3.05 -1.59
N LEU A 199 -18.49 -1.81 -1.14
CA LEU A 199 -18.17 -0.61 -1.92
C LEU A 199 -16.66 -0.51 -2.20
N PHE A 200 -15.83 -0.61 -1.17
CA PHE A 200 -14.38 -0.53 -1.32
C PHE A 200 -13.81 -1.71 -2.11
N ALA A 201 -14.36 -2.91 -1.97
CA ALA A 201 -13.95 -4.06 -2.77
C ALA A 201 -14.23 -3.85 -4.27
N ALA A 202 -15.43 -3.37 -4.63
CA ALA A 202 -15.75 -3.10 -6.03
C ALA A 202 -14.94 -1.94 -6.61
N LEU A 203 -14.79 -0.86 -5.84
CA LEU A 203 -14.00 0.30 -6.24
C LEU A 203 -12.54 -0.08 -6.54
N GLU A 204 -11.92 -0.88 -5.67
CA GLU A 204 -10.56 -1.39 -5.86
C GLU A 204 -10.46 -2.30 -7.09
N ALA A 205 -11.40 -3.25 -7.24
CA ALA A 205 -11.40 -4.18 -8.35
C ALA A 205 -11.55 -3.48 -9.71
N GLU A 206 -12.41 -2.46 -9.81
CA GLU A 206 -12.57 -1.68 -11.04
C GLU A 206 -11.39 -0.75 -11.31
N ALA A 207 -10.80 -0.16 -10.27
CA ALA A 207 -9.60 0.65 -10.41
C ALA A 207 -8.40 -0.19 -10.90
N ALA A 208 -8.25 -1.41 -10.38
CA ALA A 208 -7.20 -2.35 -10.81
C ALA A 208 -7.29 -2.67 -12.32
N LYS A 209 -8.50 -2.77 -12.88
CA LYS A 209 -8.70 -3.00 -14.33
C LYS A 209 -8.24 -1.82 -15.18
N ARG A 210 -8.48 -0.59 -14.71
CA ARG A 210 -8.12 0.65 -15.43
C ARG A 210 -6.62 0.84 -15.53
N GLY A 211 -5.87 0.32 -14.57
CA GLY A 211 -4.42 0.33 -14.61
C GLY A 211 -3.84 -0.34 -15.86
N THR A 212 -4.55 -1.18 -16.59
CA THR A 212 -3.94 -1.94 -17.69
C THR A 212 -4.46 -1.43 -19.05
N PRO A 213 -3.60 -0.96 -19.98
CA PRO A 213 -2.15 -0.69 -19.89
C PRO A 213 -1.85 0.80 -19.64
N GLN A 214 -2.35 1.40 -18.55
CA GLN A 214 -2.03 2.76 -18.14
C GLN A 214 -0.80 2.78 -17.22
N GLY A 215 0.07 3.78 -17.39
CA GLY A 215 1.29 3.94 -16.60
C GLY A 215 2.50 3.18 -17.11
N TYR A 216 3.47 2.88 -16.26
CA TYR A 216 4.74 2.26 -16.61
C TYR A 216 4.93 1.00 -15.78
N THR A 217 4.90 -0.16 -16.45
CA THR A 217 5.09 -1.48 -15.85
C THR A 217 6.43 -2.03 -16.31
N VAL A 218 7.19 -2.61 -15.40
CA VAL A 218 8.44 -3.31 -15.70
C VAL A 218 8.26 -4.79 -15.38
N CYS A 219 8.48 -5.64 -16.37
CA CYS A 219 8.46 -7.10 -16.25
C CYS A 219 9.88 -7.62 -16.25
N ASN A 220 10.21 -8.40 -15.23
CA ASN A 220 11.46 -9.11 -15.11
C ASN A 220 11.32 -10.47 -15.82
N ASP A 221 11.98 -10.63 -16.96
CA ASP A 221 11.93 -11.87 -17.73
C ASP A 221 12.92 -12.92 -17.19
N ASP A 222 13.90 -12.51 -16.39
CA ASP A 222 14.86 -13.41 -15.74
C ASP A 222 14.23 -14.16 -14.56
N GLY A 223 14.86 -15.27 -14.17
CA GLY A 223 14.47 -16.03 -12.97
C GLY A 223 15.00 -15.46 -11.65
N ALA A 224 15.96 -14.54 -11.69
CA ALA A 224 16.51 -13.88 -10.50
C ALA A 224 15.82 -12.55 -10.24
N ASP A 225 15.68 -12.18 -8.96
CA ASP A 225 15.06 -10.92 -8.56
C ASP A 225 15.84 -9.69 -9.08
N VAL A 226 15.11 -8.60 -9.30
CA VAL A 226 15.66 -7.31 -9.74
C VAL A 226 15.14 -6.18 -8.85
N MET A 227 16.00 -5.19 -8.60
CA MET A 227 15.69 -3.91 -7.98
C MET A 227 15.55 -2.85 -9.06
N ALA A 228 14.43 -2.13 -9.11
CA ALA A 228 14.20 -1.09 -10.10
C ALA A 228 13.87 0.27 -9.47
N ALA A 229 14.28 1.35 -10.12
CA ALA A 229 13.95 2.72 -9.78
C ALA A 229 13.46 3.46 -11.04
N VAL A 230 12.51 4.37 -10.89
CA VAL A 230 11.90 5.12 -12.00
C VAL A 230 12.03 6.61 -11.76
N ALA A 231 12.32 7.38 -12.82
CA ALA A 231 12.20 8.82 -12.80
C ALA A 231 11.16 9.31 -13.82
N GLU A 232 10.36 10.29 -13.41
CA GLU A 232 9.39 10.97 -14.28
C GLU A 232 9.49 12.50 -14.14
N PRO A 233 9.10 13.26 -15.18
CA PRO A 233 9.02 14.71 -15.07
C PRO A 233 7.92 15.12 -14.09
N ALA A 234 8.23 16.09 -13.22
CA ALA A 234 7.31 16.68 -12.27
C ALA A 234 7.43 18.21 -12.33
N GLY A 235 6.55 18.85 -13.11
CA GLY A 235 6.63 20.28 -13.36
C GLY A 235 7.85 20.64 -14.22
N ALA A 236 8.70 21.53 -13.72
CA ALA A 236 9.93 21.96 -14.39
C ALA A 236 11.16 21.09 -14.05
N ASP A 237 10.99 20.08 -13.19
CA ASP A 237 12.07 19.19 -12.74
C ASP A 237 11.60 17.72 -12.81
N PHE A 238 12.25 16.85 -12.06
CA PHE A 238 11.99 15.41 -12.01
C PHE A 238 11.68 14.95 -10.59
N VAL A 239 10.99 13.82 -10.51
CA VAL A 239 10.90 13.01 -9.30
C VAL A 239 11.43 11.62 -9.61
N THR A 240 12.30 11.12 -8.74
CA THR A 240 12.88 9.78 -8.82
C THR A 240 12.38 8.97 -7.66
N ARG A 241 12.00 7.72 -7.91
CA ARG A 241 11.49 6.80 -6.91
C ARG A 241 12.17 5.44 -7.05
N GLY A 242 12.24 4.70 -5.97
CA GLY A 242 12.79 3.35 -5.90
C GLY A 242 12.69 2.81 -4.48
N TRP A 243 13.17 1.63 -4.14
CA TRP A 243 13.45 0.55 -5.06
C TRP A 243 12.26 -0.40 -5.08
N TRP A 244 11.77 -0.74 -6.27
CA TRP A 244 10.85 -1.85 -6.44
C TRP A 244 11.63 -3.16 -6.46
N HIS A 245 11.27 -4.09 -5.59
CA HIS A 245 11.64 -5.50 -5.74
C HIS A 245 10.71 -6.15 -6.77
N ILE A 246 11.29 -6.67 -7.85
CA ILE A 246 10.58 -7.40 -8.90
C ILE A 246 11.10 -8.83 -8.90
N ALA A 247 10.28 -9.77 -8.41
CA ALA A 247 10.63 -11.18 -8.38
C ALA A 247 10.93 -11.71 -9.79
N GLY A 248 11.70 -12.81 -9.88
CA GLY A 248 11.89 -13.53 -11.13
C GLY A 248 10.56 -13.85 -11.83
N HIS A 249 10.47 -13.59 -13.13
CA HIS A 249 9.27 -13.78 -13.96
C HIS A 249 8.03 -12.98 -13.51
N ALA A 250 8.20 -11.92 -12.71
CA ALA A 250 7.11 -11.05 -12.24
C ALA A 250 7.15 -9.66 -12.89
N CYS A 251 6.06 -8.90 -12.74
CA CYS A 251 6.00 -7.51 -13.19
C CYS A 251 5.65 -6.57 -12.03
N ALA A 252 6.29 -5.39 -11.99
CA ALA A 252 5.95 -4.31 -11.08
C ALA A 252 5.42 -3.09 -11.83
N ARG A 253 4.30 -2.54 -11.36
CA ARG A 253 3.71 -1.31 -11.89
C ARG A 253 4.33 -0.11 -11.18
N MET A 254 5.39 0.45 -11.75
CA MET A 254 6.18 1.52 -11.13
C MET A 254 5.52 2.90 -11.27
N ILE A 255 4.71 3.10 -12.30
CA ILE A 255 3.79 4.23 -12.44
C ILE A 255 2.41 3.65 -12.76
N THR A 256 1.39 3.98 -11.98
CA THR A 256 0.03 3.45 -12.23
C THR A 256 -0.90 4.45 -12.91
N ALA A 257 -0.56 5.75 -12.88
CA ALA A 257 -1.30 6.81 -13.57
C ALA A 257 -0.97 6.86 -15.08
N PRO A 258 -1.88 7.36 -15.95
CA PRO A 258 -1.57 7.61 -17.35
C PRO A 258 -0.27 8.39 -17.56
N LEU A 259 0.60 7.88 -18.42
CA LEU A 259 1.80 8.61 -18.83
C LEU A 259 1.39 9.85 -19.60
N LYS A 260 1.84 11.01 -19.10
CA LYS A 260 1.65 12.32 -19.72
C LYS A 260 2.95 12.91 -20.25
N SER A 261 4.09 12.38 -19.80
CA SER A 261 5.42 12.79 -20.22
C SER A 261 5.78 12.15 -21.56
N ALA A 262 6.71 12.79 -22.28
CA ALA A 262 7.27 12.24 -23.52
C ALA A 262 8.25 11.06 -23.27
N ALA A 263 8.73 10.91 -22.04
CA ALA A 263 9.62 9.83 -21.63
C ALA A 263 9.47 9.51 -20.13
N VAL A 264 9.89 8.30 -19.78
CA VAL A 264 10.09 7.78 -18.42
C VAL A 264 11.50 7.21 -18.36
N TRP A 265 12.17 7.28 -17.21
CA TRP A 265 13.54 6.82 -17.05
C TRP A 265 13.59 5.66 -16.07
N LEU A 266 14.35 4.61 -16.39
CA LEU A 266 14.44 3.38 -15.60
C LEU A 266 15.90 3.06 -15.26
N LEU A 267 16.13 2.75 -13.99
CA LEU A 267 17.33 2.10 -13.50
C LEU A 267 16.92 0.73 -12.98
N ALA A 268 17.65 -0.31 -13.34
CA ALA A 268 17.44 -1.65 -12.79
C ALA A 268 18.78 -2.29 -12.44
N GLN A 269 18.82 -3.02 -11.34
CA GLN A 269 20.02 -3.66 -10.81
C GLN A 269 19.68 -4.97 -10.11
N LYS A 270 20.60 -5.93 -10.10
CA LYS A 270 20.46 -7.12 -9.26
C LYS A 270 20.50 -6.74 -7.77
N PRO A 271 19.87 -7.53 -6.88
CA PRO A 271 20.14 -7.45 -5.45
C PRO A 271 21.66 -7.47 -5.19
N GLY A 272 22.18 -6.47 -4.49
CA GLY A 272 23.62 -6.25 -4.31
C GLY A 272 24.25 -5.20 -5.23
N GLY A 273 23.50 -4.59 -6.15
CA GLY A 273 23.88 -3.35 -6.85
C GLY A 273 24.53 -3.54 -8.23
N ALA A 274 24.60 -4.77 -8.76
CA ALA A 274 25.07 -4.98 -10.13
C ALA A 274 24.04 -4.43 -11.14
N VAL A 275 24.37 -3.32 -11.80
CA VAL A 275 23.49 -2.61 -12.72
C VAL A 275 23.16 -3.46 -13.95
N MET A 276 21.88 -3.54 -14.30
CA MET A 276 21.35 -4.24 -15.48
C MET A 276 20.83 -3.25 -16.52
N VAL A 277 20.15 -2.19 -16.07
CA VAL A 277 19.60 -1.14 -16.93
C VAL A 277 20.09 0.20 -16.42
N SER A 278 20.78 0.96 -17.28
CA SER A 278 21.24 2.32 -17.00
C SER A 278 21.34 3.14 -18.29
N GLY A 279 21.55 4.44 -18.15
CA GLY A 279 21.67 5.37 -19.27
C GLY A 279 22.36 6.66 -18.86
N ALA A 280 22.49 7.59 -19.81
CA ALA A 280 23.27 8.80 -19.64
C ALA A 280 22.64 9.81 -18.65
N ASP A 281 21.32 9.78 -18.48
CA ASP A 281 20.62 10.72 -17.62
C ASP A 281 20.81 10.40 -16.14
N GLN A 282 21.52 11.27 -15.42
CA GLN A 282 21.79 11.13 -13.98
C GLN A 282 20.62 11.59 -13.10
N PHE A 283 20.31 10.82 -12.07
CA PHE A 283 19.31 11.11 -11.04
C PHE A 283 19.84 10.76 -9.64
N CYS A 284 19.23 11.35 -8.61
CA CYS A 284 19.56 11.05 -7.22
C CYS A 284 18.87 9.75 -6.76
N VAL A 285 19.62 8.89 -6.08
CA VAL A 285 19.14 7.62 -5.48
C VAL A 285 19.70 7.43 -4.07
N THR A 286 19.07 6.54 -3.30
CA THR A 286 19.56 6.02 -2.01
C THR A 286 19.60 4.49 -2.04
N SER A 287 20.15 3.85 -1.00
CA SER A 287 20.18 2.39 -0.85
C SER A 287 18.85 1.77 -0.42
N GLU A 288 17.97 2.56 0.20
CA GLU A 288 16.65 2.14 0.69
C GLU A 288 15.53 2.60 -0.24
N GLU A 289 14.27 2.30 0.05
CA GLU A 289 13.13 2.88 -0.68
C GLU A 289 13.06 4.42 -0.52
N PHE A 290 12.73 5.13 -1.60
CA PHE A 290 12.85 6.59 -1.69
C PHE A 290 11.85 7.22 -2.67
N GLU A 291 11.56 8.49 -2.40
CA GLU A 291 11.06 9.47 -3.37
C GLU A 291 11.90 10.74 -3.24
N ILE A 292 12.62 11.11 -4.30
CA ILE A 292 13.50 12.29 -4.33
C ILE A 292 13.02 13.26 -5.40
N LYS A 293 12.74 14.49 -4.99
CA LYS A 293 12.45 15.61 -5.90
C LYS A 293 13.74 16.25 -6.36
N GLY A 294 13.85 16.50 -7.66
CA GLY A 294 15.00 17.11 -8.29
C GLY A 294 16.19 16.18 -8.46
N ARG A 295 16.90 16.34 -9.58
CA ARG A 295 18.00 15.46 -10.01
C ARG A 295 19.41 16.03 -9.83
N LYS A 296 19.53 17.21 -9.20
CA LYS A 296 20.80 17.93 -9.03
C LYS A 296 21.31 17.87 -7.60
N ASP A 297 22.61 18.12 -7.45
CA ASP A 297 23.33 18.28 -6.19
C ASP A 297 23.14 17.09 -5.23
N CYS A 298 23.07 15.87 -5.78
CA CYS A 298 22.71 14.67 -5.03
C CYS A 298 23.63 14.47 -3.82
N ALA A 299 24.95 14.57 -4.00
CA ALA A 299 25.92 14.41 -2.92
C ALA A 299 25.76 15.44 -1.80
N GLN A 300 25.49 16.70 -2.13
CA GLN A 300 25.26 17.76 -1.14
C GLN A 300 23.98 17.54 -0.33
N ARG A 301 23.06 16.75 -0.88
CA ARG A 301 21.77 16.39 -0.29
C ARG A 301 21.80 15.01 0.39
N GLY A 302 22.96 14.35 0.46
CA GLY A 302 23.13 13.04 1.07
C GLY A 302 22.71 11.86 0.19
N TYR A 303 22.60 12.06 -1.12
CA TYR A 303 22.22 11.04 -2.11
C TYR A 303 23.39 10.67 -3.02
N THR A 304 23.26 9.56 -3.74
CA THR A 304 24.20 9.13 -4.78
C THR A 304 23.62 9.43 -6.16
N GLU A 305 24.46 9.75 -7.14
CA GLU A 305 24.04 9.85 -8.55
C GLU A 305 24.06 8.48 -9.22
N ALA A 306 23.01 8.18 -9.98
CA ALA A 306 22.94 6.99 -10.82
C ALA A 306 22.32 7.32 -12.17
N GLY A 307 22.80 6.64 -13.22
CA GLY A 307 22.32 6.81 -14.59
C GLY A 307 21.06 5.98 -14.85
N PHE A 308 20.06 6.57 -15.50
CA PHE A 308 18.81 5.90 -15.86
C PHE A 308 18.64 5.84 -17.39
N ALA A 309 18.15 4.71 -17.88
CA ALA A 309 17.82 4.49 -19.28
C ALA A 309 16.52 5.21 -19.65
N ARG A 310 16.56 6.02 -20.71
CA ARG A 310 15.40 6.78 -21.18
C ARG A 310 14.48 5.93 -22.04
N THR A 311 13.22 5.78 -21.63
CA THR A 311 12.15 5.12 -22.39
C THR A 311 11.20 6.16 -22.99
N PRO A 312 11.16 6.36 -24.32
CA PRO A 312 10.20 7.25 -24.96
C PRO A 312 8.76 6.70 -24.84
N THR A 313 7.81 7.53 -24.40
CA THR A 313 6.40 7.11 -24.28
C THR A 313 5.67 7.08 -25.61
N ARG A 314 6.15 7.87 -26.60
CA ARG A 314 5.54 8.04 -27.91
C ARG A 314 4.05 8.41 -27.82
N GLY A 315 3.67 9.16 -26.78
CA GLY A 315 2.28 9.60 -26.54
C GLY A 315 1.35 8.50 -26.01
N LYS A 316 1.84 7.29 -25.73
CA LYS A 316 1.04 6.23 -25.11
C LYS A 316 0.74 6.58 -23.64
N SER A 317 -0.49 6.32 -23.21
CA SER A 317 -0.90 6.46 -21.81
C SER A 317 -0.35 5.37 -20.90
N GLY A 318 0.24 4.32 -21.46
CA GLY A 318 1.11 3.42 -20.71
C GLY A 318 1.93 2.45 -21.55
N LEU A 319 2.88 1.83 -20.86
CA LEU A 319 3.93 0.98 -21.39
C LEU A 319 4.15 -0.21 -20.46
N VAL A 320 4.43 -1.36 -21.07
CA VAL A 320 5.03 -2.52 -20.40
C VAL A 320 6.42 -2.68 -20.99
N ILE A 321 7.42 -2.65 -20.13
CA ILE A 321 8.84 -2.76 -20.49
C ILE A 321 9.36 -4.06 -19.91
N HIS A 322 10.10 -4.79 -20.73
CA HIS A 322 10.71 -6.04 -20.35
C HIS A 322 12.20 -5.83 -20.10
N ILE A 323 12.69 -6.42 -19.02
CA ILE A 323 14.11 -6.44 -18.68
C ILE A 323 14.58 -7.88 -18.51
N ASN A 324 15.81 -8.14 -18.91
CA ASN A 324 16.50 -9.41 -18.71
C ASN A 324 17.97 -9.15 -18.31
N GLU A 325 18.78 -10.20 -18.26
CA GLU A 325 20.16 -10.12 -17.79
C GLU A 325 21.05 -9.22 -18.66
N SER A 326 20.64 -8.96 -19.90
CA SER A 326 21.30 -8.07 -20.86
C SER A 326 20.78 -6.62 -20.83
N GLY A 327 19.79 -6.33 -19.96
CA GLY A 327 19.21 -5.00 -19.79
C GLY A 327 17.81 -4.88 -20.38
N LEU A 328 17.53 -3.77 -21.07
CA LEU A 328 16.22 -3.53 -21.68
C LEU A 328 16.02 -4.44 -22.89
N VAL A 329 14.95 -5.22 -22.88
CA VAL A 329 14.49 -5.96 -24.07
C VAL A 329 13.86 -4.94 -25.01
N THR A 330 14.56 -4.63 -26.10
CA THR A 330 13.96 -3.82 -27.17
C THR A 330 12.86 -4.64 -27.84
N PRO A 331 11.65 -4.06 -28.04
CA PRO A 331 10.59 -4.70 -28.80
C PRO A 331 10.99 -5.02 -30.24
#